data_AF-T5A5C3-F1
#
_entry.id   AF-T5A5C3-F1
#
_cell.length_a   1.000
_cell.length_b   1.000
_cell.length_c   1.000
_cell.angle_alpha   90.00
_cell.angle_beta   90.00
_cell.angle_gamma   90.00
#
_symmetry.space_group_name_H-M   'P 1'
#
loop_
_entity.id
_entity.type
_entity.pdbx_description
1 polymer ?
#
loop_
_entity_poly.entity_id
_entity_poly.type
_entity_poly.pdbx_seq_one_letter_code
_entity_poly.pdbx_strand_id
1 'polypeptide(L)'
;MHWPTWLTWYKKPQFRDIKEYSQAVGSGTRPLSPDGRSSSMIPRQLKVERVLENKTCSPMSLFDFYMYLKHIEYSEENLEFYIWYVLRPWPREASPLNPTVQAQEL
;
A
#
# COMPACT_ATOMS: atom_id res chain seq x y z
N MET A 1 -20.06 12.88 23.45
CA MET A 1 -20.34 11.93 22.36
C MET A 1 -19.42 10.73 22.54
N HIS A 2 -19.96 9.51 22.60
CA HIS A 2 -19.15 8.30 22.67
C HIS A 2 -18.87 7.85 21.23
N TRP A 3 -17.60 7.75 20.86
CA TRP A 3 -17.25 7.17 19.57
C TRP A 3 -17.35 5.65 19.66
N PRO A 4 -17.78 4.95 18.59
CA PRO A 4 -17.70 3.51 18.55
C PRO A 4 -16.26 3.04 18.81
N THR A 5 -16.08 1.96 19.57
CA THR A 5 -14.76 1.40 19.89
C THR A 5 -13.93 1.11 18.63
N TRP A 6 -14.59 0.67 17.55
CA TRP A 6 -13.96 0.43 16.26
C TRP A 6 -13.54 1.70 15.51
N LEU A 7 -13.99 2.90 15.89
CA LEU A 7 -13.57 4.18 15.27
C LEU A 7 -12.54 4.91 16.14
N THR A 8 -12.16 4.34 17.28
CA THR A 8 -11.20 4.94 18.22
C THR A 8 -9.79 5.07 17.61
N TRP A 9 -9.50 4.31 16.56
CA TRP A 9 -8.22 4.41 15.84
C TRP A 9 -8.12 5.60 14.89
N TYR A 10 -9.25 6.13 14.42
CA TYR A 10 -9.23 7.20 13.45
C TYR A 10 -8.96 8.52 14.16
N LYS A 11 -7.79 9.11 13.90
CA LYS A 11 -7.45 10.46 14.36
C LYS A 11 -7.50 11.39 13.16
N LYS A 12 -8.31 12.45 13.25
CA LYS A 12 -8.37 13.48 12.20
C LYS A 12 -6.94 13.98 11.91
N PRO A 13 -6.46 13.92 10.66
CA PRO A 13 -5.15 14.44 10.31
C PRO A 13 -5.10 15.93 10.63
N GLN A 14 -4.01 16.37 11.23
CA GLN A 14 -3.75 17.80 11.42
C GLN A 14 -3.37 18.40 10.06
N PHE A 15 -3.93 19.56 9.75
CA PHE A 15 -3.54 20.31 8.56
C PHE A 15 -2.04 20.58 8.60
N ARG A 16 -1.36 20.38 7.47
CA ARG A 16 0.06 20.70 7.28
C ARG A 16 0.19 21.56 6.04
N ASP A 17 0.91 22.67 6.16
CA ASP A 17 1.23 23.52 5.02
C ASP A 17 2.19 22.77 4.08
N ILE A 18 1.85 22.74 2.80
CA ILE A 18 2.60 22.00 1.78
C ILE A 18 3.99 22.61 1.59
N LYS A 19 4.12 23.95 1.60
CA LYS A 19 5.40 24.63 1.38
C LYS A 19 6.35 24.37 2.54
N GLU A 20 5.84 24.47 3.77
CA GLU A 20 6.60 24.16 4.98
C GLU A 20 7.07 22.70 4.97
N TYR A 21 6.18 21.77 4.60
CA TYR A 21 6.51 20.35 4.52
C TYR A 21 7.59 20.06 3.46
N SER A 22 7.45 20.62 2.25
CA SER A 22 8.44 20.46 1.18
C SER A 22 9.81 21.04 1.56
N GLN A 23 9.85 22.18 2.24
CA GLN A 23 11.09 22.78 2.75
C GLN A 23 11.75 21.92 3.84
N ALA A 24 10.97 21.37 4.76
CA ALA A 24 11.48 20.49 5.81
C ALA A 24 12.05 19.17 5.25
N VAL A 25 11.43 18.63 4.19
CA VAL A 25 11.94 17.47 3.46
C VAL A 25 13.29 17.78 2.80
N GLY A 26 13.36 18.90 2.06
CA GLY A 26 14.59 19.28 1.35
C GLY A 26 15.76 19.65 2.27
N SER A 27 15.48 20.21 3.44
CA SER A 27 16.49 20.58 4.45
C SER A 27 16.88 19.45 5.40
N GLY A 28 16.24 18.29 5.31
CA GLY A 28 16.48 17.17 6.22
C GLY A 28 16.01 17.39 7.66
N THR A 29 15.35 18.52 7.94
CA THR A 29 14.78 18.85 9.27
C THR A 29 13.38 18.30 9.48
N ARG A 30 12.91 17.48 8.53
CA ARG A 30 11.59 16.86 8.57
C ARG A 30 11.31 16.27 9.95
N PRO A 31 10.29 16.75 10.68
CA PRO A 31 9.89 16.09 11.91
C PRO A 31 9.51 14.66 11.56
N LEU A 32 9.98 13.70 12.36
CA LEU A 32 9.60 12.31 12.19
C LEU A 32 8.08 12.28 12.03
N SER A 33 7.59 11.69 10.92
CA SER A 33 6.16 11.40 10.82
C SER A 33 5.79 10.74 12.14
N PRO A 34 4.78 11.24 12.89
CA PRO A 34 4.37 10.62 14.14
C PRO A 34 4.29 9.13 13.87
N ASP A 35 5.25 8.42 14.44
CA ASP A 35 5.64 7.14 13.88
C ASP A 35 4.38 6.29 13.97
N GLY A 36 3.92 5.75 12.85
CA GLY A 36 2.85 4.74 12.84
C GLY A 36 3.20 3.51 13.68
N ARG A 37 4.39 3.50 14.32
CA ARG A 37 4.88 2.58 15.35
C ARG A 37 4.06 2.57 16.64
N SER A 38 3.09 3.47 16.85
CA SER A 38 1.89 3.04 17.57
C SER A 38 1.13 2.06 16.67
N SER A 39 1.69 0.85 16.54
CA SER A 39 1.12 -0.30 15.82
C SER A 39 -0.27 -0.72 16.33
N SER A 40 -0.84 0.06 17.25
CA SER A 40 -2.18 -0.07 17.83
C SER A 40 -3.24 0.82 17.17
N MET A 41 -2.93 1.70 16.21
CA MET A 41 -3.98 2.50 15.57
C MET A 41 -4.72 1.69 14.51
N ILE A 42 -4.11 1.33 13.37
CA ILE A 42 -4.87 0.61 12.33
C ILE A 42 -5.03 -0.87 12.71
N PRO A 43 -6.26 -1.41 12.79
CA PRO A 43 -6.49 -2.82 13.08
C PRO A 43 -5.75 -3.73 12.09
N ARG A 44 -5.17 -4.83 12.57
CA ARG A 44 -4.45 -5.78 11.71
C ARG A 44 -5.30 -6.30 10.54
N GLN A 45 -6.63 -6.37 10.71
CA GLN A 45 -7.55 -6.78 9.64
C GLN A 45 -7.73 -5.74 8.53
N LEU A 46 -7.44 -4.45 8.79
CA LEU A 46 -7.62 -3.32 7.86
C LEU A 46 -6.30 -2.83 7.27
N LYS A 47 -5.27 -3.67 7.36
CA LYS A 47 -4.00 -3.43 6.68
C LYS A 47 -4.20 -3.41 5.16
N VAL A 48 -3.50 -2.50 4.47
CA VAL A 48 -3.57 -2.35 3.02
C VAL A 48 -3.23 -3.67 2.31
N GLU A 49 -2.26 -4.43 2.82
CA GLU A 49 -1.89 -5.72 2.24
C GLU A 49 -3.08 -6.68 2.20
N ARG A 50 -3.94 -6.67 3.22
CA ARG A 50 -5.14 -7.52 3.26
C ARG A 50 -6.20 -7.08 2.26
N VAL A 51 -6.33 -5.77 2.03
CA VAL A 51 -7.23 -5.22 1.01
C VAL A 51 -6.75 -5.65 -0.38
N LEU A 52 -5.45 -5.51 -0.66
CA LEU A 52 -4.83 -5.92 -1.93
C LEU A 52 -4.91 -7.43 -2.18
N GLU A 53 -4.78 -8.25 -1.13
CA GLU A 53 -4.97 -9.71 -1.19
C GLU A 53 -6.46 -10.13 -1.25
N ASN A 54 -7.39 -9.17 -1.33
CA ASN A 54 -8.84 -9.40 -1.32
C ASN A 54 -9.33 -10.21 -0.10
N LYS A 55 -8.69 -10.02 1.08
CA LYS A 55 -9.02 -10.67 2.37
C LYS A 55 -9.90 -9.82 3.29
N THR A 56 -10.45 -8.74 2.76
CA THR A 56 -11.39 -7.83 3.42
C THR A 56 -12.73 -7.86 2.70
N CYS A 57 -13.80 -7.58 3.43
CA CYS A 57 -15.15 -7.47 2.88
C CYS A 57 -15.58 -5.99 2.82
N SER A 58 -16.70 -5.73 2.15
CA SER A 58 -17.32 -4.41 2.15
C SER A 58 -17.56 -3.91 3.57
N PRO A 59 -17.30 -2.62 3.88
CA PRO A 59 -17.00 -1.49 2.97
C PRO A 59 -15.51 -1.29 2.65
N MET A 60 -14.65 -2.27 2.92
CA MET A 60 -13.19 -2.16 2.79
C MET A 60 -12.62 -3.20 1.82
N SER A 61 -13.44 -3.70 0.89
CA SER A 61 -12.98 -4.68 -0.10
C SER A 61 -12.02 -4.06 -1.12
N LEU A 62 -11.31 -4.89 -1.88
CA LEU A 62 -10.48 -4.42 -2.99
C LEU A 62 -11.29 -3.57 -3.99
N PHE A 63 -12.55 -3.95 -4.23
CA PHE A 63 -13.46 -3.21 -5.09
C PHE A 63 -13.85 -1.85 -4.51
N ASP A 64 -14.13 -1.78 -3.21
CA ASP A 64 -14.43 -0.50 -2.54
C ASP A 64 -13.22 0.43 -2.58
N PHE A 65 -12.01 -0.11 -2.42
CA PHE A 65 -10.78 0.65 -2.54
C PHE A 65 -10.59 1.20 -3.97
N TYR A 66 -10.83 0.39 -5.00
CA TYR A 66 -10.83 0.87 -6.39
C TYR A 66 -11.89 1.95 -6.64
N MET A 67 -13.13 1.77 -6.14
CA MET A 67 -14.20 2.76 -6.28
C MET A 67 -13.86 4.08 -5.59
N TYR A 68 -13.22 4.04 -4.42
CA TYR A 68 -12.72 5.21 -3.71
C TYR A 68 -11.64 5.93 -4.52
N LEU A 69 -10.63 5.21 -5.04
CA LEU A 69 -9.59 5.81 -5.87
C LEU A 69 -10.16 6.44 -7.12
N LYS A 70 -11.15 5.80 -7.76
CA LYS A 70 -11.77 6.29 -8.99
C LYS A 70 -12.66 7.53 -8.81
N HIS A 71 -13.43 7.59 -7.72
CA HIS A 71 -14.48 8.61 -7.57
C HIS A 71 -14.20 9.65 -6.50
N ILE A 72 -13.28 9.40 -5.57
CA ILE A 72 -12.98 10.30 -4.44
C ILE A 72 -11.56 10.86 -4.56
N GLU A 73 -10.55 9.99 -4.74
CA GLU A 73 -9.14 10.41 -4.78
C GLU A 73 -8.63 10.72 -6.20
N TYR A 74 -9.33 10.23 -7.24
CA TYR A 74 -8.99 10.36 -8.66
C TYR A 74 -7.57 9.87 -9.00
N SER A 75 -7.21 8.69 -8.50
CA SER A 75 -5.86 8.11 -8.64
C SER A 75 -5.87 6.58 -8.84
N GLU A 76 -6.88 6.07 -9.56
CA GLU A 76 -7.08 4.63 -9.81
C GLU A 76 -5.93 3.96 -10.58
N GLU A 77 -5.15 4.72 -11.35
CA GLU A 77 -4.03 4.24 -12.17
C GLU A 77 -2.97 3.54 -11.32
N ASN A 78 -2.79 3.96 -10.06
CA ASN A 78 -1.83 3.36 -9.15
C ASN A 78 -2.20 1.92 -8.80
N LEU A 79 -3.50 1.66 -8.59
CA LEU A 79 -4.00 0.32 -8.28
C LEU A 79 -4.03 -0.55 -9.54
N GLU A 80 -4.41 0.01 -10.68
CA GLU A 80 -4.37 -0.68 -11.97
C GLU A 80 -2.94 -1.11 -12.33
N PHE A 81 -1.95 -0.22 -12.11
CA PHE A 81 -0.54 -0.53 -12.27
C PHE A 81 -0.07 -1.63 -11.33
N TYR A 82 -0.44 -1.57 -10.05
CA TYR A 82 -0.08 -2.61 -9.08
C TYR A 82 -0.66 -3.98 -9.49
N ILE A 83 -1.95 -4.03 -9.84
CA ILE A 83 -2.61 -5.26 -10.28
C ILE A 83 -1.94 -5.80 -11.54
N TRP A 84 -1.62 -4.94 -12.51
CA TRP A 84 -0.89 -5.33 -13.71
C TRP A 84 0.49 -5.92 -13.38
N TYR A 85 1.23 -5.31 -12.46
CA TYR A 85 2.56 -5.77 -12.06
C TYR A 85 2.50 -7.15 -11.38
N VAL A 86 1.48 -7.38 -10.55
CA VAL A 86 1.30 -8.64 -9.81
C VAL A 86 0.72 -9.75 -10.69
N LEU A 87 -0.26 -9.45 -11.55
CA LEU A 87 -0.92 -10.44 -12.40
C LEU A 87 -0.11 -10.82 -13.63
N ARG A 88 0.70 -9.90 -14.18
CA ARG A 88 1.52 -10.24 -15.34
C ARG A 88 2.56 -11.28 -14.88
N PRO A 89 2.55 -12.50 -15.45
CA PRO A 89 3.65 -13.41 -15.27
C PRO A 89 4.81 -12.83 -16.07
N TRP A 90 5.62 -11.98 -15.44
CA TRP A 90 6.99 -11.84 -15.90
C TRP A 90 7.61 -13.25 -15.82
N PRO A 91 8.27 -13.75 -16.87
CA PRO A 91 8.94 -15.04 -16.78
C PRO A 91 9.96 -14.94 -15.65
N ARG A 92 9.65 -15.55 -14.51
CA ARG A 92 10.59 -15.80 -13.41
C ARG A 92 11.67 -16.82 -13.82
N GLU A 93 11.75 -17.13 -15.11
CA GLU A 93 12.61 -18.11 -15.77
C GLU A 93 13.68 -17.46 -16.66
N ALA A 94 13.95 -16.16 -16.49
CA ALA A 94 15.19 -15.55 -16.94
C ALA A 94 16.20 -15.50 -15.77
N SER A 95 16.41 -16.61 -15.08
CA SER A 95 17.64 -16.82 -14.30
C SER A 95 18.74 -17.21 -15.29
N PRO A 96 19.78 -16.40 -15.50
CA PRO A 96 20.90 -16.82 -16.31
C PRO A 96 21.72 -17.85 -15.53
N LEU A 97 21.98 -18.98 -16.19
CA LEU A 97 23.01 -19.98 -15.88
C LEU A 97 22.70 -20.98 -14.75
N ASN A 98 22.19 -22.15 -15.14
CA ASN A 98 22.49 -23.41 -14.44
C ASN A 98 23.41 -24.23 -15.37
N PRO A 99 24.74 -24.25 -15.17
CA PRO A 99 25.69 -24.83 -16.13
C PRO A 99 25.81 -26.37 -16.03
N THR A 100 24.71 -27.11 -15.83
CA THR A 100 24.81 -28.56 -15.55
C THR A 100 23.94 -29.45 -16.44
N VAL A 101 23.59 -29.01 -17.65
CA VAL A 101 22.99 -29.90 -18.66
C VAL A 101 23.71 -29.72 -20.01
N GLN A 102 24.97 -30.18 -20.06
CA GLN A 102 25.73 -30.44 -21.29
C GLN A 102 26.46 -31.79 -21.23
N ALA A 103 25.95 -32.74 -20.44
CA ALA A 103 26.46 -34.11 -20.42
C ALA A 103 25.29 -35.07 -20.59
N GLN A 104 24.91 -35.32 -21.84
CA GLN A 104 24.28 -36.56 -22.34
C GLN A 104 23.65 -36.29 -23.71
N GLU A 105 24.46 -36.14 -24.74
CA GLU A 105 24.12 -36.70 -26.05
C GLU A 105 25.38 -37.42 -26.56
N LEU A 106 25.18 -38.70 -26.88
CA LEU A 106 26.14 -39.64 -27.45
C LEU A 106 26.47 -39.29 -28.90
#